data_AF-A0A4Y2TXL2-F1
#
_entry.id   AF-A0A4Y2TXL2-F1
#
_cell.length_a   1.000
_cell.length_b   1.000
_cell.length_c   1.000
_cell.angle_alpha   90.00
_cell.angle_beta   90.00
_cell.angle_gamma   90.00
#
_symmetry.space_group_name_H-M   'P 1'
#
loop_
_entity.id
_entity.type
_entity.pdbx_description
1 polymer ?
#
loop_
_entity_poly.entity_id
_entity_poly.type
_entity_poly.pdbx_seq_one_letter_code
_entity_poly.pdbx_strand_id
1 'polypeptide(L)'
;MVRALTEGLRREIKGLNNHIRIASVSPGLVETQFFETYLKDNAALKPEDLFKRNPLQSKDVADSVVHILSAPQHVEIHDIIVCPYSG
;
A
#
# COMPACT_ATOMS: atom_id res chain seq x y z
N MET A 1 -12.27 -6.03 2.64
CA MET A 1 -12.52 -6.93 1.48
C MET A 1 -11.21 -7.41 0.86
N VAL A 2 -10.22 -6.54 0.59
CA VAL A 2 -8.92 -6.95 -0.01
C VAL A 2 -8.12 -7.91 0.87
N ARG A 3 -7.99 -7.66 2.19
CA ARG A 3 -7.22 -8.53 3.11
C ARG A 3 -7.70 -9.99 3.09
N ALA A 4 -9.01 -10.23 3.03
CA ALA A 4 -9.56 -11.58 3.00
C ALA A 4 -9.16 -12.35 1.72
N LEU A 5 -9.09 -11.66 0.58
CA LEU A 5 -8.62 -12.25 -0.68
C LEU A 5 -7.12 -12.55 -0.62
N THR A 6 -6.32 -11.63 -0.08
CA THR A 6 -4.87 -11.82 0.09
C THR A 6 -4.56 -13.00 1.00
N GLU A 7 -5.30 -13.16 2.12
CA GLU A 7 -5.16 -14.31 3.02
C GLU A 7 -5.61 -15.63 2.38
N GLY A 8 -6.71 -15.62 1.60
CA GLY A 8 -7.18 -16.80 0.86
C GLY A 8 -6.12 -17.31 -0.10
N LEU A 9 -5.60 -16.42 -0.95
CA LEU A 9 -4.53 -16.75 -1.90
C LEU A 9 -3.26 -17.24 -1.19
N ARG A 10 -2.90 -16.64 -0.05
CA ARG A 10 -1.73 -17.08 0.73
C ARG A 10 -1.87 -18.52 1.22
N ARG A 11 -3.07 -18.91 1.66
CA ARG A 11 -3.36 -20.29 2.07
C ARG A 11 -3.28 -21.26 0.90
N GLU A 12 -3.80 -20.89 -0.26
CA GLU A 12 -3.71 -21.71 -1.48
C GLU A 12 -2.27 -21.94 -1.92
N ILE A 13 -1.44 -20.88 -1.99
CA ILE A 13 -0.04 -20.99 -2.38
C ILE A 13 0.78 -21.81 -1.37
N LYS A 14 0.51 -21.67 -0.06
CA LYS A 14 1.16 -22.49 0.97
C LYS A 14 0.82 -23.97 0.83
N GLY A 15 -0.41 -24.31 0.42
CA GLY A 15 -0.82 -25.68 0.13
C GLY A 15 -0.09 -26.32 -1.05
N LEU A 16 0.45 -25.52 -1.97
CA LEU A 16 1.20 -25.99 -3.14
C LEU A 16 2.70 -26.22 -2.87
N ASN A 17 3.18 -26.04 -1.62
CA ASN A 17 4.60 -26.15 -1.23
C ASN A 17 5.55 -25.29 -2.09
N ASN A 18 5.04 -24.18 -2.64
CA ASN A 18 5.84 -23.27 -3.45
C ASN A 18 6.39 -22.13 -2.59
N HIS A 19 7.61 -21.68 -2.85
CA HIS A 19 8.29 -20.62 -2.10
C HIS A 19 7.89 -19.20 -2.54
N ILE A 20 6.64 -19.03 -2.98
CA ILE A 20 6.10 -17.73 -3.38
C ILE A 20 5.61 -17.00 -2.12
N ARG A 21 6.11 -15.78 -1.90
CA ARG A 21 5.69 -14.90 -0.80
C ARG A 21 4.59 -13.95 -1.27
N ILE A 22 3.58 -13.72 -0.42
CA ILE A 22 2.49 -12.77 -0.72
C ILE A 22 2.51 -11.65 0.32
N ALA A 23 2.53 -10.41 -0.16
CA ALA A 23 2.47 -9.21 0.67
C ALA A 23 1.42 -8.23 0.14
N SER A 24 0.89 -7.40 1.03
CA SER A 24 -0.01 -6.30 0.71
C SER A 24 0.53 -4.99 1.31
N VAL A 25 0.50 -3.91 0.53
CA VAL A 25 0.89 -2.57 0.98
C VAL A 25 -0.35 -1.69 0.97
N SER A 26 -0.72 -1.16 2.13
CA SER A 26 -1.92 -0.36 2.36
C SER A 26 -1.51 1.06 2.79
N PRO A 27 -1.26 1.97 1.81
CA PRO A 27 -0.91 3.35 2.12
C PRO A 27 -2.15 4.19 2.49
N GLY A 28 -1.92 5.21 3.32
CA GLY A 28 -2.85 6.32 3.57
C GLY A 28 -2.85 7.33 2.42
N LEU A 29 -2.93 8.62 2.76
CA LEU A 29 -2.88 9.69 1.75
C LEU A 29 -1.49 9.77 1.11
N VAL A 30 -1.42 9.57 -0.21
CA VAL A 30 -0.20 9.69 -1.01
C VAL A 30 -0.36 10.80 -2.06
N GLU A 31 0.63 11.68 -2.17
CA GLU A 31 0.69 12.71 -3.20
C GLU A 31 1.01 12.09 -4.56
N THR A 32 -0.04 11.92 -5.36
CA THR A 32 0.02 11.39 -6.73
C THR A 32 -1.09 12.02 -7.58
N GLN A 33 -1.00 11.86 -8.90
CA GLN A 33 -2.04 12.25 -9.85
C GLN A 33 -3.37 11.48 -9.67
N PHE A 34 -3.41 10.48 -8.79
CA PHE A 34 -4.62 9.73 -8.48
C PHE A 34 -5.79 10.66 -8.10
N PHE A 35 -5.53 11.64 -7.23
CA PHE A 35 -6.57 12.54 -6.74
C PHE A 35 -7.02 13.56 -7.80
N GLU A 36 -6.16 13.95 -8.73
CA GLU A 36 -6.55 14.79 -9.87
C GLU A 36 -7.56 14.08 -10.77
N THR A 37 -7.41 12.77 -10.96
CA THR A 37 -8.33 11.96 -11.77
C THR A 37 -9.59 11.61 -10.98
N TYR A 38 -9.42 11.21 -9.71
CA TYR A 38 -10.52 10.76 -8.85
C TYR A 38 -11.49 11.89 -8.48
N LEU A 39 -10.99 13.12 -8.31
CA LEU A 39 -11.80 14.29 -7.95
C LEU A 39 -12.26 15.12 -9.14
N LYS A 40 -11.99 14.68 -10.38
CA LYS A 40 -12.27 15.45 -11.60
C LYS A 40 -13.73 15.91 -11.72
N ASP A 41 -14.67 15.10 -11.24
CA ASP A 41 -16.12 15.41 -11.27
C ASP A 41 -16.65 15.97 -9.93
N ASN A 42 -15.78 16.11 -8.91
CA ASN A 42 -16.15 16.58 -7.58
C ASN A 42 -15.55 17.95 -7.30
N ALA A 43 -16.26 19.01 -7.74
CA ALA A 43 -15.84 20.40 -7.55
C ALA A 43 -15.71 20.86 -6.07
N ALA A 44 -16.21 20.07 -5.12
CA ALA A 44 -16.21 20.40 -3.69
C ALA A 44 -14.90 20.09 -2.97
N LEU A 45 -14.02 19.25 -3.53
CA LEU A 45 -12.75 18.83 -2.92
C LEU A 45 -11.63 19.02 -3.93
N LYS A 46 -10.70 19.93 -3.63
CA LYS A 46 -9.48 20.09 -4.42
C LYS A 46 -8.39 19.16 -3.90
N PRO A 47 -7.58 18.52 -4.77
CA PRO A 47 -6.41 17.74 -4.36
C PRO A 47 -5.47 18.54 -3.42
N GLU A 48 -5.33 19.84 -3.68
CA GLU A 48 -4.57 20.80 -2.88
C GLU A 48 -4.96 20.82 -1.40
N ASP A 49 -6.25 20.62 -1.08
CA ASP A 49 -6.72 20.62 0.31
C ASP A 49 -6.35 19.33 1.06
N LEU A 50 -6.16 18.23 0.34
CA LEU A 50 -5.67 16.97 0.89
C LEU A 50 -4.17 17.06 1.19
N PHE A 51 -3.39 17.68 0.31
CA PHE A 51 -1.93 17.76 0.44
C PHE A 51 -1.44 18.70 1.54
N LYS A 52 -2.32 19.54 2.12
CA LYS A 52 -2.01 20.34 3.32
C LYS A 52 -1.70 19.49 4.56
N ARG A 53 -2.00 18.18 4.54
CA ARG A 53 -1.79 17.25 5.66
C ARG A 53 -0.53 16.39 5.53
N ASN A 54 0.56 16.96 4.98
CA ASN A 54 1.85 16.30 4.82
C ASN A 54 1.73 14.84 4.30
N PRO A 55 1.16 14.64 3.10
CA PRO A 55 0.90 13.32 2.55
C PRO A 55 2.19 12.52 2.39
N LEU A 56 2.05 11.19 2.30
CA LEU A 56 3.13 10.32 1.86
C LEU A 56 3.53 10.70 0.44
N GLN A 57 4.81 10.50 0.13
CA GLN A 57 5.33 10.60 -1.22
C GLN A 57 5.29 9.22 -1.88
N SER A 58 5.28 9.18 -3.21
CA SER A 58 5.37 7.92 -3.97
C SER A 58 6.58 7.08 -3.56
N LYS A 59 7.66 7.76 -3.14
CA LYS A 59 8.88 7.13 -2.64
C LYS A 59 8.65 6.30 -1.36
N ASP A 60 7.79 6.76 -0.44
CA ASP A 60 7.51 6.04 0.81
C ASP A 60 6.84 4.68 0.55
N VAL A 61 5.99 4.61 -0.48
CA VAL A 61 5.37 3.37 -0.94
C VAL A 61 6.41 2.47 -1.63
N ALA A 62 7.27 3.04 -2.48
CA ALA A 62 8.34 2.29 -3.13
C ALA A 62 9.33 1.69 -2.12
N ASP A 63 9.74 2.46 -1.12
CA ASP A 63 10.64 2.01 -0.05
C ASP A 63 10.00 0.88 0.77
N SER A 64 8.67 0.93 1.00
CA SER A 64 7.92 -0.17 1.62
C SER A 64 7.97 -1.45 0.79
N VAL A 65 7.88 -1.36 -0.53
CA VAL A 65 8.02 -2.52 -1.43
C VAL A 65 9.44 -3.07 -1.42
N VAL A 66 10.44 -2.19 -1.46
CA VAL A 66 11.86 -2.59 -1.36
C VAL A 66 12.13 -3.30 -0.03
N HIS A 67 11.54 -2.83 1.07
CA HIS A 67 11.62 -3.50 2.37
C HIS A 67 11.08 -4.93 2.33
N ILE A 68 9.92 -5.15 1.69
CA ILE A 68 9.33 -6.49 1.49
C ILE A 68 10.29 -7.40 0.75
N LEU A 69 10.87 -6.91 -0.34
CA LEU A 69 11.76 -7.69 -1.20
C LEU A 69 13.11 -8.00 -0.52
N SER A 70 13.59 -7.08 0.32
CA SER A 70 14.88 -7.20 1.02
C SER A 70 14.86 -8.19 2.20
N ALA A 71 13.66 -8.64 2.62
CA ALA A 71 13.54 -9.61 3.70
C ALA A 71 14.20 -10.95 3.34
N PRO A 72 14.94 -11.61 4.27
CA PRO A 72 15.53 -12.93 4.05
C PRO A 72 14.51 -13.96 3.55
N GLN A 73 14.96 -15.00 2.84
CA GLN A 73 14.06 -15.97 2.20
C GLN A 73 13.10 -16.69 3.17
N HIS A 74 13.49 -16.86 4.44
CA HIS A 74 12.67 -17.47 5.49
C HIS A 74 11.71 -16.48 6.17
N VAL A 75 11.76 -15.19 5.79
CA VAL A 75 10.92 -14.12 6.34
C VAL A 75 9.85 -13.77 5.31
N GLU A 76 8.59 -13.74 5.77
CA GLU A 76 7.43 -13.34 4.97
C GLU A 76 6.80 -12.11 5.61
N ILE A 77 6.84 -10.97 4.91
CA ILE A 77 6.13 -9.76 5.33
C ILE A 77 4.73 -9.82 4.71
N HIS A 78 3.70 -9.91 5.55
CA HIS A 78 2.32 -10.14 5.09
C HIS A 78 1.59 -8.87 4.70
N ASP A 79 1.70 -7.84 5.54
CA ASP A 79 1.00 -6.57 5.39
C ASP A 79 1.91 -5.43 5.86
N ILE A 80 1.94 -4.35 5.09
CA ILE A 80 2.49 -3.05 5.52
C ILE A 80 1.36 -2.02 5.47
N ILE A 81 1.11 -1.36 6.58
CA ILE A 81 0.24 -0.19 6.65
C ILE A 81 1.14 1.02 6.86
N VAL A 82 1.10 1.98 5.94
CA VAL A 82 1.92 3.18 5.98
C VAL A 82 1.01 4.41 5.91
N CYS A 83 1.15 5.32 6.87
CA CYS A 83 0.29 6.50 6.99
C CYS A 83 1.14 7.75 7.27
N PRO A 84 0.71 8.93 6.80
CA PRO A 84 1.28 10.20 7.25
C PRO A 84 1.22 10.32 8.77
N TYR A 85 2.33 10.75 9.37
CA TYR A 85 2.33 11.07 10.79
C TYR A 85 1.61 12.41 11.00
N SER A 86 0.55 12.38 11.82
CA SER A 86 -0.23 13.55 12.20
C SER A 86 0.09 13.87 13.66
N GLY A 87 0.99 14.83 13.89
CA GLY A 87 1.28 15.39 15.20
C GLY A 87 0.35 16.55 15.52
#